data_AF-A0A9P7HY79-F1
#
_entry.id   AF-A0A9P7HY79-F1
#
_cell.length_a   1.000
_cell.length_b   1.000
_cell.length_c   1.000
_cell.angle_alpha   90.00
_cell.angle_beta   90.00
_cell.angle_gamma   90.00
#
_symmetry.space_group_name_H-M   'P 1'
#
loop_
_entity.id
_entity.type
_entity.pdbx_description
1 polymer ?
#
loop_
_entity_poly.entity_id
_entity_poly.type
_entity_poly.pdbx_seq_one_letter_code
_entity_poly.pdbx_strand_id
1 'polypeptide(L)'
;MTTAAEVKDPEAFLKDPRFSQTFQLPADPSGDHGSLQVKYSDYGYRNAADENVLLFFAPLCASRIFHCAKDELAKKYRVRIVVMDRPGFGGTDPVKVEKRPAMCRKMTLALLKHLGIKHVSLACHSGGTVYAFDMLIHHPEILHPERPYLAVGAPWILPSHTHLLSMSVTQSLPASMLA
;
A
#
# COMPACT_ATOMS: atom_id res chain seq x y z
N MET A 1 13.09 -36.72 4.01
CA MET A 1 11.74 -36.91 3.45
C MET A 1 11.15 -35.54 3.22
N THR A 2 11.19 -35.08 1.97
CA THR A 2 10.63 -33.79 1.57
C THR A 2 9.12 -33.97 1.50
N THR A 3 8.37 -33.41 2.46
CA THR A 3 6.91 -33.33 2.36
C THR A 3 6.57 -32.62 1.07
N ALA A 4 5.80 -33.28 0.19
CA ALA A 4 5.25 -32.66 -1.00
C ALA A 4 4.54 -31.37 -0.56
N ALA A 5 4.95 -30.23 -1.11
CA ALA A 5 4.27 -28.98 -0.86
C ALA A 5 2.82 -29.16 -1.33
N GLU A 6 1.88 -29.08 -0.39
CA GLU A 6 0.46 -29.09 -0.69
C GLU A 6 0.20 -27.98 -1.71
N VAL A 7 -0.26 -28.35 -2.91
CA VAL A 7 -0.57 -27.38 -3.96
C VAL A 7 -1.82 -26.64 -3.49
N LYS A 8 -1.60 -25.50 -2.82
CA LYS A 8 -2.69 -24.61 -2.42
C LYS A 8 -3.39 -24.14 -3.70
N ASP A 9 -4.70 -24.37 -3.78
CA ASP A 9 -5.54 -23.83 -4.84
C ASP A 9 -5.36 -22.29 -4.89
N PRO A 10 -4.78 -21.75 -5.97
CA PRO A 10 -4.53 -20.31 -6.09
C PRO A 10 -5.83 -19.48 -6.02
N GLU A 11 -6.96 -20.03 -6.48
CA GLU A 11 -8.22 -19.32 -6.47
C GLU A 11 -8.79 -19.24 -5.05
N ALA A 12 -8.82 -20.35 -4.31
CA ALA A 12 -9.18 -20.36 -2.90
C ALA A 12 -8.26 -19.45 -2.07
N PHE A 13 -6.95 -19.41 -2.38
CA PHE A 13 -6.01 -18.52 -1.72
C PHE A 13 -6.35 -17.04 -1.94
N LEU A 14 -6.61 -16.62 -3.18
CA LEU A 14 -6.94 -15.23 -3.50
C LEU A 14 -8.31 -14.80 -2.95
N LYS A 15 -9.21 -15.76 -2.67
CA LYS A 15 -10.50 -15.53 -2.02
C LYS A 15 -10.41 -15.29 -0.51
N ASP A 16 -9.23 -15.43 0.10
CA ASP A 16 -9.05 -15.12 1.52
C ASP A 16 -9.47 -13.66 1.79
N PRO A 17 -10.42 -13.42 2.72
CA PRO A 17 -10.95 -12.09 2.99
C PRO A 17 -9.86 -11.10 3.41
N ARG A 18 -8.74 -11.57 3.97
CA ARG A 18 -7.58 -10.74 4.33
C ARG A 18 -6.99 -9.98 3.14
N PHE A 19 -7.17 -10.46 1.91
CA PHE A 19 -6.69 -9.78 0.70
C PHE A 19 -7.72 -8.84 0.05
N SER A 20 -8.92 -8.71 0.62
CA SER A 20 -10.01 -7.94 0.01
C SER A 20 -10.87 -7.19 1.03
N GLN A 21 -10.22 -6.63 2.05
CA GLN A 21 -10.89 -5.80 3.04
C GLN A 21 -11.37 -4.47 2.45
N THR A 22 -12.33 -3.86 3.13
CA THR A 22 -12.91 -2.57 2.76
C THR A 22 -13.04 -1.70 4.00
N PHE A 23 -12.60 -0.45 3.89
CA PHE A 23 -12.74 0.60 4.89
C PHE A 23 -13.50 1.79 4.26
N GLN A 24 -14.37 2.43 5.03
CA GLN A 24 -15.06 3.64 4.60
C GLN A 24 -14.40 4.86 5.24
N LEU A 25 -13.77 5.70 4.42
CA LEU A 25 -13.31 7.01 4.85
C LEU A 25 -14.52 7.94 4.90
N PRO A 26 -14.92 8.48 6.07
CA PRO A 26 -16.05 9.38 6.17
C PRO A 26 -15.80 10.68 5.40
N ALA A 27 -16.88 11.37 5.03
CA ALA A 27 -16.80 12.68 4.40
C ALA A 27 -16.07 13.68 5.29
N ASP A 28 -15.33 14.60 4.66
CA ASP A 28 -14.67 15.68 5.37
C ASP A 28 -15.72 16.73 5.81
N PRO A 29 -15.76 17.13 7.09
CA PRO A 29 -16.63 18.22 7.54
C PRO A 29 -16.44 19.55 6.80
N SER A 30 -15.24 19.80 6.25
CA SER A 30 -14.93 20.99 5.43
C SER A 30 -15.45 20.90 3.99
N GLY A 31 -15.94 19.74 3.55
CA GLY A 31 -16.45 19.51 2.20
C GLY A 31 -15.37 19.21 1.14
N ASP A 32 -14.09 19.05 1.53
CA ASP A 32 -13.00 18.79 0.59
C ASP A 32 -13.15 17.45 -0.18
N HIS A 33 -13.78 16.46 0.45
CA HIS A 33 -14.18 15.19 -0.18
C HIS A 33 -15.43 14.58 0.50
N GLY A 34 -16.19 13.81 -0.27
CA GLY A 34 -17.29 12.97 0.23
C GLY A 34 -16.80 11.70 0.94
N SER A 35 -17.72 10.80 1.29
CA SER A 35 -17.35 9.46 1.77
C SER A 35 -16.64 8.69 0.66
N LEU A 36 -15.56 7.99 0.98
CA LEU A 36 -14.76 7.24 0.00
C LEU A 36 -14.53 5.80 0.48
N GLN A 37 -14.81 4.84 -0.41
CA GLN A 37 -14.44 3.44 -0.23
C GLN A 37 -12.93 3.28 -0.44
N VAL A 38 -12.30 2.58 0.51
CA VAL A 38 -10.88 2.23 0.48
C VAL A 38 -10.75 0.71 0.53
N LYS A 39 -10.10 0.13 -0.47
CA LYS A 39 -9.77 -1.30 -0.51
C LYS A 39 -8.35 -1.52 -0.01
N TYR A 40 -8.16 -2.57 0.79
CA TYR A 40 -6.85 -2.90 1.34
C TYR A 40 -6.72 -4.39 1.64
N SER A 41 -5.47 -4.84 1.74
CA SER A 41 -5.08 -6.16 2.21
C SER A 41 -4.42 -6.02 3.58
N ASP A 42 -4.75 -6.93 4.49
CA ASP A 42 -4.19 -7.03 5.84
C ASP A 42 -3.96 -8.50 6.18
N TYR A 43 -2.72 -8.94 6.07
CA TYR A 43 -2.34 -10.36 6.11
C TYR A 43 -0.98 -10.56 6.78
N GLY A 44 -0.48 -11.80 6.78
CA GLY A 44 0.72 -12.18 7.53
C GLY A 44 0.40 -12.54 8.98
N TYR A 45 1.31 -12.19 9.88
CA TYR A 45 1.22 -12.50 11.31
C TYR A 45 0.33 -11.50 12.06
N ARG A 46 -0.66 -11.98 12.83
CA ARG A 46 -1.45 -11.15 13.77
C ARG A 46 -1.23 -11.64 15.20
N ASN A 47 -0.88 -10.72 16.09
CA ASN A 47 -0.82 -10.92 17.54
C ASN A 47 -0.86 -9.55 18.22
N ALA A 48 -2.00 -9.18 18.81
CA ALA A 48 -2.22 -7.85 19.38
C ALA A 48 -1.19 -7.40 20.45
N ALA A 49 -0.44 -8.32 21.06
CA ALA A 49 0.57 -7.99 22.06
C ALA A 49 1.95 -7.65 21.46
N ASP A 50 2.26 -8.13 20.24
CA ASP A 50 3.59 -7.99 19.62
C ASP A 50 3.45 -8.09 18.09
N GLU A 51 3.37 -6.95 17.43
CA GLU A 51 3.27 -6.86 15.96
C GLU A 51 4.35 -6.00 15.34
N ASN A 52 4.92 -6.53 14.25
CA ASN A 52 5.74 -5.78 13.33
C ASN A 52 4.92 -5.53 12.06
N VAL A 53 4.45 -4.30 11.88
CA VAL A 53 3.61 -3.94 10.73
C VAL A 53 4.48 -3.38 9.62
N LEU A 54 4.43 -4.00 8.44
CA LEU A 54 4.95 -3.47 7.20
C LEU A 54 3.82 -2.80 6.40
N LEU A 55 3.85 -1.48 6.33
CA LEU A 55 3.01 -0.72 5.42
C LEU A 55 3.69 -0.66 4.05
N PHE A 56 3.05 -1.20 3.01
CA PHE A 56 3.62 -1.27 1.68
C PHE A 56 2.87 -0.38 0.67
N PHE A 57 3.63 0.49 -0.02
CA PHE A 57 3.13 1.28 -1.15
C PHE A 57 3.43 0.56 -2.47
N ALA A 58 2.36 0.08 -3.12
CA ALA A 58 2.43 -0.70 -4.35
C ALA A 58 2.97 0.09 -5.56
N PRO A 59 3.58 -0.60 -6.55
CA PRO A 59 4.03 0.05 -7.78
C PRO A 59 2.88 0.56 -8.64
N LEU A 60 3.23 1.30 -9.70
CA LEU A 60 2.25 1.72 -10.72
C LEU A 60 1.53 0.50 -11.29
N CYS A 61 0.26 0.69 -11.62
CA CYS A 61 -0.61 -0.35 -12.16
C CYS A 61 -0.81 -1.58 -11.26
N ALA A 62 -0.42 -1.53 -9.98
CA ALA A 62 -0.62 -2.62 -9.04
C ALA A 62 -1.71 -2.32 -8.01
N SER A 63 -2.25 -3.39 -7.44
CA SER A 63 -3.22 -3.36 -6.36
C SER A 63 -2.68 -4.03 -5.10
N ARG A 64 -3.48 -4.00 -4.04
CA ARG A 64 -3.27 -4.63 -2.73
C ARG A 64 -2.91 -6.12 -2.77
N ILE A 65 -3.17 -6.81 -3.89
CA ILE A 65 -2.86 -8.24 -4.06
C ILE A 65 -1.40 -8.48 -4.51
N PHE A 66 -0.65 -7.44 -4.90
CA PHE A 66 0.71 -7.55 -5.47
C PHE A 66 1.69 -8.41 -4.65
N HIS A 67 1.49 -8.46 -3.33
CA HIS A 67 2.34 -9.22 -2.41
C HIS A 67 1.63 -10.31 -1.61
N CYS A 68 0.38 -10.66 -1.95
CA CYS A 68 -0.37 -11.68 -1.21
C CYS A 68 0.38 -13.01 -1.10
N ALA A 69 1.08 -13.44 -2.17
CA ALA A 69 1.88 -14.67 -2.18
C ALA A 69 3.00 -14.73 -1.10
N LYS A 70 3.33 -13.59 -0.45
CA LYS A 70 4.27 -13.53 0.67
C LYS A 70 3.64 -13.87 2.02
N ASP A 71 2.35 -14.21 2.11
CA ASP A 71 1.63 -14.44 3.37
C ASP A 71 2.31 -15.47 4.28
N GLU A 72 2.69 -16.64 3.75
CA GLU A 72 3.38 -17.68 4.54
C GLU A 72 4.77 -17.22 5.02
N LEU A 73 5.48 -16.47 4.19
CA LEU A 73 6.78 -15.91 4.55
C LEU A 73 6.62 -14.85 5.66
N ALA A 74 5.61 -13.99 5.54
CA ALA A 74 5.29 -12.95 6.51
C ALA A 74 4.90 -13.56 7.87
N LYS A 75 4.09 -14.62 7.87
CA LYS A 75 3.76 -15.40 9.06
C LYS A 75 5.01 -15.99 9.73
N LYS A 76 5.89 -16.63 8.94
CA LYS A 76 7.13 -17.23 9.43
C LYS A 76 8.04 -16.21 10.13
N TYR A 77 8.12 -14.99 9.60
CA TYR A 77 8.95 -13.92 10.16
C TYR A 77 8.20 -12.95 11.08
N ARG A 78 6.96 -13.29 11.49
CA ARG A 78 6.16 -12.48 12.43
C ARG A 78 5.92 -11.04 11.95
N VAL A 79 5.67 -10.87 10.65
CA VAL A 79 5.36 -9.59 10.02
C VAL A 79 3.90 -9.56 9.60
N ARG A 80 3.19 -8.51 9.98
CA ARG A 80 1.87 -8.14 9.44
C ARG A 80 2.09 -7.23 8.24
N ILE A 81 1.46 -7.50 7.11
CA ILE A 81 1.59 -6.66 5.92
C ILE A 81 0.25 -5.99 5.64
N VAL A 82 0.30 -4.66 5.54
CA VAL A 82 -0.85 -3.84 5.15
C VAL A 82 -0.55 -3.17 3.80
N VAL A 83 -1.44 -3.36 2.84
CA VAL A 83 -1.34 -2.76 1.50
C VAL A 83 -2.66 -2.13 1.14
N MET A 84 -2.68 -0.82 0.95
CA MET A 84 -3.88 -0.09 0.52
C MET A 84 -3.84 0.11 -0.99
N ASP A 85 -5.00 -0.06 -1.65
CA ASP A 85 -5.16 0.39 -3.02
C ASP A 85 -5.20 1.91 -3.09
N ARG A 86 -4.40 2.47 -3.99
CA ARG A 86 -4.36 3.91 -4.25
C ARG A 86 -5.71 4.39 -4.82
N PRO A 87 -6.06 5.69 -4.66
CA PRO A 87 -7.30 6.22 -5.21
C PRO A 87 -7.48 5.90 -6.71
N GLY A 88 -8.59 5.26 -7.06
CA GLY A 88 -8.90 4.83 -8.42
C GLY A 88 -8.34 3.47 -8.85
N PHE A 89 -7.66 2.73 -7.96
CA PHE A 89 -7.18 1.37 -8.20
C PHE A 89 -7.90 0.34 -7.34
N GLY A 90 -8.01 -0.90 -7.83
CA GLY A 90 -8.40 -2.07 -7.03
C GLY A 90 -9.79 -2.03 -6.38
N GLY A 91 -10.62 -1.04 -6.72
CA GLY A 91 -11.92 -0.78 -6.09
C GLY A 91 -11.91 0.30 -5.00
N THR A 92 -10.77 0.96 -4.74
CA THR A 92 -10.75 2.24 -4.01
C THR A 92 -11.34 3.33 -4.89
N ASP A 93 -12.21 4.16 -4.31
CA ASP A 93 -12.88 5.23 -5.04
C ASP A 93 -11.87 6.20 -5.69
N PRO A 94 -12.16 6.69 -6.91
CA PRO A 94 -11.30 7.62 -7.61
C PRO A 94 -11.37 9.02 -6.98
N VAL A 95 -10.25 9.74 -7.05
CA VAL A 95 -10.19 11.17 -6.75
C VAL A 95 -9.51 11.90 -7.90
N LYS A 96 -9.71 13.23 -7.96
CA LYS A 96 -9.02 14.11 -8.92
C LYS A 96 -7.52 13.90 -8.85
N VAL A 97 -6.85 13.83 -10.02
CA VAL A 97 -5.44 13.45 -10.15
C VAL A 97 -4.54 14.32 -9.26
N GLU A 98 -4.83 15.61 -9.21
CA GLU A 98 -4.06 16.63 -8.49
C GLU A 98 -4.14 16.44 -6.97
N LYS A 99 -5.22 15.80 -6.48
CA LYS A 99 -5.43 15.50 -5.06
C LYS A 99 -4.92 14.13 -4.64
N ARG A 100 -4.46 13.27 -5.56
CA ARG A 100 -4.17 11.85 -5.27
C ARG A 100 -3.10 11.63 -4.20
N PRO A 101 -1.92 12.28 -4.23
CA PRO A 101 -0.92 12.07 -3.17
C PRO A 101 -1.48 12.44 -1.79
N ALA A 102 -2.08 13.62 -1.66
CA ALA A 102 -2.69 14.09 -0.42
C ALA A 102 -3.83 13.18 0.06
N MET A 103 -4.70 12.72 -0.84
CA MET A 103 -5.78 11.81 -0.49
C MET A 103 -5.28 10.41 -0.13
N CYS A 104 -4.28 9.90 -0.84
CA CYS A 104 -3.65 8.62 -0.51
C CYS A 104 -3.02 8.66 0.90
N ARG A 105 -2.32 9.76 1.23
CA ARG A 105 -1.78 10.03 2.57
C ARG A 105 -2.88 10.07 3.63
N LYS A 106 -3.95 10.83 3.40
CA LYS A 106 -5.11 10.93 4.31
C LYS A 106 -5.80 9.58 4.53
N MET A 107 -6.06 8.83 3.45
CA MET A 107 -6.63 7.48 3.51
C MET A 107 -5.73 6.52 4.28
N THR A 108 -4.41 6.59 4.06
CA THR A 108 -3.43 5.74 4.76
C THR A 108 -3.47 5.98 6.26
N LEU A 109 -3.43 7.24 6.71
CA LEU A 109 -3.54 7.58 8.13
C LEU A 109 -4.86 7.13 8.74
N ALA A 110 -5.97 7.34 8.03
CA ALA A 110 -7.29 6.89 8.48
C ALA A 110 -7.36 5.36 8.58
N LEU A 111 -6.75 4.64 7.64
CA LEU A 111 -6.65 3.18 7.66
C LEU A 111 -5.80 2.69 8.83
N LEU A 112 -4.62 3.28 9.08
CA LEU A 112 -3.79 2.92 10.23
C LEU A 112 -4.56 3.13 11.54
N LYS A 113 -5.27 4.26 11.68
CA LYS A 113 -6.14 4.53 12.83
C LYS A 113 -7.26 3.49 12.95
N HIS A 114 -7.93 3.16 11.85
CA HIS A 114 -8.99 2.14 11.80
C HIS A 114 -8.50 0.77 12.26
N LEU A 115 -7.27 0.40 11.89
CA LEU A 115 -6.64 -0.86 12.25
C LEU A 115 -5.98 -0.85 13.64
N GLY A 116 -6.00 0.28 14.35
CA GLY A 116 -5.34 0.46 15.65
C GLY A 116 -3.81 0.41 15.57
N ILE A 117 -3.23 0.75 14.42
CA ILE A 117 -1.78 0.69 14.16
C ILE A 117 -1.17 2.05 14.43
N LYS A 118 -0.25 2.12 15.40
CA LYS A 118 0.44 3.35 15.78
C LYS A 118 1.75 3.57 15.00
N HIS A 119 2.54 2.51 14.87
CA HIS A 119 3.85 2.57 14.21
C HIS A 119 4.00 1.47 13.16
N VAL A 120 4.71 1.77 12.08
CA VAL A 120 4.99 0.86 10.97
C VAL A 120 6.46 0.89 10.56
N SER A 121 6.93 -0.20 9.98
CA SER A 121 8.01 -0.18 9.00
C SER A 121 7.40 0.13 7.63
N LEU A 122 8.02 0.99 6.85
CA LEU A 122 7.49 1.38 5.54
C LEU A 122 8.30 0.74 4.42
N ALA A 123 7.63 0.26 3.38
CA ALA A 123 8.27 -0.20 2.16
C ALA A 123 7.52 0.28 0.92
N CYS A 124 8.24 0.44 -0.18
CA CYS A 124 7.65 0.85 -1.45
C CYS A 124 8.40 0.27 -2.65
N HIS A 125 7.72 0.26 -3.81
CA HIS A 125 8.30 -0.18 -5.08
C HIS A 125 7.87 0.74 -6.23
N SER A 126 8.79 1.10 -7.13
CA SER A 126 8.50 1.89 -8.34
C SER A 126 7.66 3.15 -8.02
N GLY A 127 6.51 3.40 -8.68
CA GLY A 127 5.71 4.60 -8.40
C GLY A 127 5.11 4.67 -6.99
N GLY A 128 5.12 3.57 -6.24
CA GLY A 128 4.84 3.60 -4.81
C GLY A 128 5.81 4.50 -4.03
N THR A 129 7.01 4.75 -4.56
CA THR A 129 8.00 5.65 -3.97
C THR A 129 7.47 7.07 -3.81
N VAL A 130 6.71 7.60 -4.77
CA VAL A 130 6.15 8.96 -4.70
C VAL A 130 5.24 9.11 -3.48
N TYR A 131 4.35 8.14 -3.28
CA TYR A 131 3.40 8.13 -2.18
C TYR A 131 4.06 7.84 -0.83
N ALA A 132 5.03 6.93 -0.80
CA ALA A 132 5.81 6.63 0.39
C ALA A 132 6.60 7.84 0.90
N PHE A 133 7.23 8.60 -0.01
CA PHE A 133 7.97 9.80 0.36
C PHE A 133 7.04 10.94 0.75
N ASP A 134 5.95 11.15 0.01
CA ASP A 134 4.91 12.10 0.41
C ASP A 134 4.36 11.79 1.81
N MET A 135 4.14 10.51 2.14
CA MET A 135 3.75 10.08 3.48
C MET A 135 4.80 10.46 4.54
N LEU A 136 6.07 10.10 4.33
CA LEU A 136 7.13 10.28 5.33
C LEU A 136 7.62 11.73 5.49
N ILE A 137 7.51 12.55 4.45
CA ILE A 137 7.82 13.99 4.55
C ILE A 137 6.81 14.70 5.47
N HIS A 138 5.54 14.30 5.41
CA HIS A 138 4.48 14.94 6.19
C HIS A 138 4.21 14.27 7.54
N HIS A 139 4.44 12.96 7.63
CA HIS A 139 4.10 12.15 8.81
C HIS A 139 5.23 11.17 9.19
N PRO A 140 6.45 11.65 9.49
CA PRO A 140 7.54 10.77 9.91
C PRO A 140 7.23 10.01 11.22
N GLU A 141 6.31 10.52 12.05
CA GLU A 141 5.90 9.94 13.33
C GLU A 141 5.21 8.57 13.22
N ILE A 142 4.76 8.17 12.02
CA ILE A 142 4.22 6.81 11.80
C ILE A 142 5.31 5.75 11.88
N LEU A 143 6.59 6.11 11.75
CA LEU A 143 7.68 5.17 11.92
C LEU A 143 7.89 4.88 13.41
N HIS A 144 8.45 3.72 13.71
CA HIS A 144 8.78 3.38 15.10
C HIS A 144 9.91 4.31 15.62
N PRO A 145 9.77 4.91 16.82
CA PRO A 145 10.73 5.90 17.32
C PRO A 145 12.15 5.34 17.51
N GLU A 146 12.26 4.09 17.97
CA GLU A 146 13.56 3.43 18.22
C GLU A 146 14.14 2.66 17.02
N ARG A 147 13.30 2.32 16.03
CA ARG A 147 13.66 1.48 14.87
C ARG A 147 12.96 1.98 13.60
N PRO A 148 13.18 3.24 13.20
CA PRO A 148 12.60 3.75 11.96
C PRO A 148 13.16 2.94 10.79
N TYR A 149 12.28 2.50 9.89
CA TYR A 149 12.66 1.67 8.76
C TYR A 149 11.92 2.06 7.49
N LEU A 150 12.68 2.22 6.42
CA LEU A 150 12.21 2.47 5.07
C LEU A 150 12.97 1.56 4.09
N ALA A 151 12.25 0.71 3.37
CA ALA A 151 12.81 -0.05 2.25
C ALA A 151 12.27 0.46 0.91
N VAL A 152 13.16 0.78 -0.02
CA VAL A 152 12.81 1.29 -1.35
C VAL A 152 13.32 0.31 -2.40
N GLY A 153 12.41 -0.38 -3.09
CA GLY A 153 12.75 -1.24 -4.23
C GLY A 153 12.55 -0.49 -5.55
N ALA A 154 13.55 -0.50 -6.43
CA ALA A 154 13.48 0.07 -7.79
C ALA A 154 12.71 1.41 -7.84
N PRO A 155 13.21 2.47 -7.18
CA PRO A 155 12.46 3.71 -6.99
C PRO A 155 12.03 4.33 -8.31
N TRP A 156 10.82 4.89 -8.35
CA TRP A 156 10.43 5.74 -9.46
C TRP A 156 11.19 7.05 -9.42
N ILE A 157 11.98 7.28 -10.46
CA ILE A 157 12.64 8.55 -10.72
C ILE A 157 11.82 9.28 -11.79
N LEU A 158 11.49 10.54 -11.52
CA LEU A 158 10.76 11.38 -12.47
C LEU A 158 11.46 11.34 -13.84
N PRO A 159 10.74 11.08 -14.95
CA PRO A 159 11.35 10.91 -16.26
C PRO A 159 12.27 12.07 -16.67
N SER A 160 11.95 13.30 -16.27
CA SER A 160 12.77 14.51 -16.48
C SER A 160 14.17 14.42 -15.89
N HIS A 161 14.40 13.55 -14.90
CA HIS A 161 15.68 13.34 -14.22
C HIS A 161 16.35 12.03 -14.61
N THR A 162 15.73 11.20 -15.45
CA THR A 162 16.29 9.89 -15.84
C THR A 162 17.17 9.95 -17.07
N HIS A 163 16.98 10.96 -17.94
CA HIS A 163 17.58 11.03 -19.29
C HIS A 163 17.37 9.79 -20.17
N LEU A 164 16.44 8.89 -19.79
CA LEU A 164 16.13 7.66 -20.53
C LEU A 164 14.92 7.89 -21.43
N LEU A 165 15.12 7.75 -22.74
CA LEU A 165 14.04 7.89 -23.73
C LEU A 165 12.90 6.89 -23.52
N SER A 166 13.18 5.69 -23.00
CA SER A 166 12.14 4.70 -22.68
C SER A 166 11.20 5.16 -21.56
N MET A 167 11.66 6.02 -20.66
CA MET A 167 10.84 6.56 -19.57
C MET A 167 9.89 7.67 -20.04
N SER A 168 10.09 8.28 -21.21
CA SER A 168 9.15 9.27 -21.75
C SER A 168 7.81 8.63 -22.16
N VAL A 169 7.82 7.35 -22.55
CA VAL A 169 6.59 6.58 -22.84
C VAL A 169 5.66 6.55 -21.64
N THR A 170 6.21 6.56 -20.41
CA THR A 170 5.39 6.58 -19.20
C THR A 170 4.64 7.90 -19.00
N GLN A 171 5.11 9.00 -19.60
CA GLN A 171 4.40 10.29 -19.60
C GLN A 171 3.17 10.28 -20.52
N SER A 172 3.11 9.33 -21.46
CA SER A 172 1.97 9.13 -22.35
C SER A 172 0.92 8.17 -21.79
N LEU A 173 1.15 7.60 -20.61
CA LEU A 173 0.16 6.74 -19.97
C LEU A 173 -1.07 7.56 -19.55
N PRO A 174 -2.29 7.02 -19.71
CA PRO A 174 -3.50 7.66 -19.20
C PRO A 174 -3.35 7.96 -17.70
N ALA A 175 -3.89 9.10 -17.26
CA ALA A 175 -3.83 9.47 -15.85
C ALA A 175 -4.43 8.39 -14.92
N SER A 176 -5.36 7.57 -15.40
CA SER A 176 -5.88 6.41 -14.67
C SER A 176 -4.82 5.34 -14.38
N MET A 177 -3.81 5.19 -15.25
CA MET A 177 -2.70 4.23 -15.09
C MET A 177 -1.55 4.79 -14.24
N LEU A 178 -1.45 6.12 -14.13
CA LEU A 178 -0.48 6.82 -13.28
C LEU A 178 -0.94 6.97 -11.83
N ALA A 179 -2.19 6.60 -11.49
CA ALA A 179 -2.62 6.60 -10.09
C ALA A 179 -1.73 5.67 -9.27
#